data_AF-A0A6P1NEY6-F1
#
_entry.id   AF-A0A6P1NEY6-F1
#
_cell.length_a   1.000
_cell.length_b   1.000
_cell.length_c   1.000
_cell.angle_alpha   90.00
_cell.angle_beta   90.00
_cell.angle_gamma   90.00
#
_symmetry.space_group_name_H-M   'P 1'
#
loop_
_entity.id
_entity.type
_entity.pdbx_description
1 polymer ?
#
loop_
_entity_poly.entity_id
_entity_poly.type
_entity_poly.pdbx_seq_one_letter_code
_entity_poly.pdbx_strand_id
1 'polypeptide(L)'
;MFVSFFNSFLAITDQGLEQKNFCAFHDEGVQPVSLQELKNLGFQSEYQNDGMIAFRKGNDYLSVNADLSLSVRDHVGGWERFSEISETKLPPFVRNIASGCDIPKIIHQIGYNISNFNPFYENINYIKYRNKDYDYKLWTKFGNNSVYKFIYDYYGIEYVKLFEMINQDYGAMCADLARYMIIYAMGGVYLDLKSVITQPLNALIKAQDKLLLAKWESEGEVHPDLSHVAGGEYVNWFIASIAGHSLLRRVINQVLCNIALYDRRFAGAGRIATLRTTGPVPYTRAILSSPRNSGFREISLNQEGCVYQSLLVKKNSKPLYGRPHYSSLNSDLILKRP
;
A
#
# COMPACT_ATOMS: atom_id res chain seq x y z
N MET A 1 -5.13 -17.80 -12.53
CA MET A 1 -4.08 -16.76 -12.50
C MET A 1 -2.81 -17.31 -11.86
N PHE A 2 -1.64 -16.91 -12.35
CA PHE A 2 -0.35 -17.25 -11.75
C PHE A 2 0.22 -16.05 -10.99
N VAL A 3 0.23 -16.13 -9.66
CA VAL A 3 0.66 -15.07 -8.75
C VAL A 3 2.13 -15.28 -8.41
N SER A 4 2.92 -14.23 -8.53
CA SER A 4 4.36 -14.27 -8.29
C SER A 4 4.74 -13.73 -6.91
N PHE A 5 6.03 -13.89 -6.56
CA PHE A 5 6.65 -13.40 -5.33
C PHE A 5 6.38 -11.93 -5.01
N PHE A 6 6.23 -11.08 -6.03
CA PHE A 6 6.06 -9.63 -5.88
C PHE A 6 4.60 -9.17 -5.73
N ASN A 7 3.68 -10.08 -5.40
CA ASN A 7 2.23 -9.84 -5.39
C ASN A 7 1.74 -9.21 -6.71
N SER A 8 2.20 -9.79 -7.81
CA SER A 8 1.83 -9.49 -9.19
C SER A 8 1.38 -10.76 -9.88
N PHE A 9 0.81 -10.66 -11.07
CA PHE A 9 0.39 -11.81 -11.86
C PHE A 9 1.01 -11.80 -13.25
N LEU A 10 1.16 -13.00 -13.84
CA LEU A 10 1.52 -13.13 -15.25
C LEU A 10 0.30 -12.83 -16.12
N ALA A 11 0.51 -11.98 -17.12
CA ALA A 11 -0.51 -11.51 -18.05
C ALA A 11 -0.07 -11.74 -19.49
N ILE A 12 -1.04 -11.85 -20.39
CA ILE A 12 -0.80 -11.78 -21.82
C ILE A 12 -1.37 -10.47 -22.35
N THR A 13 -0.56 -9.72 -23.09
CA THR A 13 -0.95 -8.45 -23.72
C THR A 13 -0.54 -8.46 -25.19
N ASP A 14 -0.85 -7.37 -25.90
CA ASP A 14 -0.39 -7.15 -27.28
C ASP A 14 1.15 -7.14 -27.39
N GLN A 15 1.87 -6.93 -26.29
CA GLN A 15 3.34 -6.95 -26.22
C GLN A 15 3.90 -8.34 -25.85
N GLY A 16 3.03 -9.33 -25.66
CA GLY A 16 3.39 -10.70 -25.29
C GLY A 16 3.20 -10.98 -23.81
N LEU A 17 4.02 -11.88 -23.27
CA LEU A 17 3.97 -12.25 -21.85
C LEU A 17 4.55 -11.13 -21.01
N GLU A 18 3.79 -10.67 -20.01
CA GLU A 18 4.17 -9.59 -19.12
C GLU A 18 3.90 -9.95 -17.65
N GLN A 19 4.56 -9.25 -16.73
CA GLN A 19 4.21 -9.23 -15.30
C GLN A 19 3.43 -7.94 -15.00
N LYS A 20 2.27 -8.05 -14.34
CA LYS A 20 1.45 -6.89 -13.98
C LYS A 20 1.06 -6.89 -12.51
N ASN A 21 1.01 -5.70 -11.92
CA ASN A 21 0.40 -5.48 -10.61
C ASN A 21 -1.11 -5.77 -10.68
N PHE A 22 -1.72 -6.28 -9.61
CA PHE A 22 -3.15 -6.61 -9.56
C PHE A 22 -4.08 -5.44 -9.83
N CYS A 23 -3.66 -4.20 -9.53
CA CYS A 23 -4.46 -3.02 -9.88
C CYS A 23 -4.73 -2.90 -11.40
N ALA A 24 -3.86 -3.44 -12.26
CA ALA A 24 -4.03 -3.44 -13.71
C ALA A 24 -5.14 -4.38 -14.19
N PHE A 25 -5.42 -5.47 -13.46
CA PHE A 25 -6.48 -6.41 -13.81
C PHE A 25 -7.84 -5.70 -13.92
N HIS A 26 -8.16 -4.86 -12.93
CA HIS A 26 -9.41 -4.11 -12.93
C HIS A 26 -9.32 -2.79 -13.72
N ASP A 27 -8.28 -1.99 -13.52
CA ASP A 27 -8.26 -0.61 -14.04
C ASP A 27 -7.85 -0.50 -15.50
N GLU A 28 -7.17 -1.52 -16.01
CA GLU A 28 -6.71 -1.59 -17.39
C GLU A 28 -7.34 -2.77 -18.15
N GLY A 29 -8.11 -3.64 -17.47
CA GLY A 29 -8.73 -4.81 -18.07
C GLY A 29 -7.73 -5.89 -18.47
N VAL A 30 -6.52 -5.88 -17.89
CA VAL A 30 -5.46 -6.81 -18.30
C VAL A 30 -5.80 -8.24 -17.89
N GLN A 31 -5.81 -9.14 -18.86
CA GLN A 31 -6.18 -10.53 -18.65
C GLN A 31 -5.00 -11.37 -18.14
N PRO A 32 -5.22 -12.25 -17.14
CA PRO A 32 -4.21 -13.18 -16.68
C PRO A 32 -3.88 -14.20 -17.77
N VAL A 33 -2.61 -14.57 -17.89
CA VAL A 33 -2.22 -15.62 -18.83
C VAL A 33 -2.78 -16.97 -18.37
N SER A 34 -3.30 -17.75 -19.32
CA SER A 34 -3.73 -19.12 -19.10
C SER A 34 -2.57 -20.11 -19.22
N LEU A 35 -2.76 -21.32 -18.68
CA LEU A 35 -1.77 -22.39 -18.83
C LEU A 35 -1.56 -22.77 -20.30
N GLN A 36 -2.62 -22.72 -21.12
CA GLN A 36 -2.53 -23.04 -22.54
C GLN A 36 -1.70 -22.01 -23.31
N GLU A 37 -1.85 -20.73 -22.99
CA GLU A 37 -1.04 -19.66 -23.60
C GLU A 37 0.43 -19.79 -23.21
N LEU A 38 0.74 -20.09 -21.95
CA LEU A 38 2.12 -20.38 -21.53
C LEU A 38 2.72 -21.57 -22.30
N LYS A 39 1.94 -22.64 -22.51
CA LYS A 39 2.36 -23.78 -23.34
C LYS A 39 2.63 -23.38 -24.79
N ASN A 40 1.77 -22.54 -25.37
CA ASN A 40 1.94 -22.03 -26.73
C ASN A 40 3.22 -21.16 -26.85
N LEU A 41 3.62 -20.49 -25.77
CA LEU A 41 4.89 -19.74 -25.68
C LEU A 41 6.12 -20.65 -25.42
N GLY A 42 5.93 -21.96 -25.34
CA GLY A 42 6.97 -22.96 -25.15
C GLY A 42 7.34 -23.24 -23.69
N PHE A 43 6.51 -22.80 -22.73
CA PHE A 43 6.73 -23.12 -21.32
C PHE A 43 6.10 -24.47 -20.92
N GLN A 44 6.81 -25.22 -20.11
CA GLN A 44 6.35 -26.42 -19.44
C GLN A 44 6.19 -26.13 -17.94
N SER A 45 5.09 -26.60 -17.36
CA SER A 45 4.84 -26.44 -15.92
C SER A 45 5.55 -27.54 -15.13
N GLU A 46 6.35 -27.15 -14.15
CA GLU A 46 7.00 -28.06 -13.20
C GLU A 46 6.54 -27.74 -11.77
N TYR A 47 5.86 -28.68 -11.12
CA TYR A 47 5.42 -28.53 -9.74
C TYR A 47 6.59 -28.71 -8.78
N GLN A 48 6.70 -27.78 -7.84
CA GLN A 48 7.70 -27.75 -6.79
C GLN A 48 7.18 -28.49 -5.54
N ASN A 49 8.09 -28.86 -4.64
CA ASN A 49 7.75 -29.62 -3.43
C ASN A 49 6.74 -28.94 -2.51
N ASP A 50 6.61 -27.61 -2.58
CA ASP A 50 5.65 -26.83 -1.81
C ASP A 50 4.33 -26.57 -2.56
N GLY A 51 4.11 -27.25 -3.70
CA GLY A 51 2.91 -27.14 -4.53
C GLY A 51 2.85 -25.90 -5.43
N MET A 52 3.89 -25.08 -5.45
CA MET A 52 4.02 -23.98 -6.41
C MET A 52 4.42 -24.49 -7.79
N ILE A 53 4.22 -23.66 -8.81
CA ILE A 53 4.54 -23.98 -10.20
C ILE A 53 5.74 -23.15 -10.63
N ALA A 54 6.72 -23.77 -11.28
CA ALA A 54 7.74 -23.10 -12.06
C ALA A 54 7.47 -23.33 -13.56
N PHE A 55 7.77 -22.33 -14.40
CA PHE A 55 7.56 -22.43 -15.85
C PHE A 55 8.89 -22.54 -16.57
N ARG A 56 9.22 -23.72 -17.07
CA ARG A 56 10.49 -24.02 -17.75
C ARG A 56 10.39 -23.85 -19.26
N LYS A 57 11.41 -23.28 -19.89
CA LYS A 57 11.57 -23.19 -21.34
C LYS A 57 13.02 -23.54 -21.71
N GLY A 58 13.22 -24.67 -22.36
CA GLY A 58 14.56 -25.22 -22.58
C GLY A 58 15.20 -25.66 -21.26
N ASN A 59 16.35 -25.08 -20.90
CA ASN A 59 17.03 -25.35 -19.64
C ASN A 59 16.78 -24.29 -18.56
N ASP A 60 16.05 -23.23 -18.88
CA ASP A 60 15.82 -22.10 -17.98
C ASP A 60 14.36 -22.02 -17.53
N TYR A 61 14.12 -21.29 -16.44
CA TYR A 61 12.83 -21.03 -15.82
C TYR A 61 12.48 -19.56 -15.94
N LEU A 62 11.20 -19.27 -16.19
CA LEU A 62 10.65 -17.91 -16.18
C LEU A 62 10.83 -17.28 -14.80
N SER A 63 11.47 -16.11 -14.78
CA SER A 63 11.73 -15.32 -13.58
C SER A 63 11.02 -13.97 -13.69
N VAL A 64 10.34 -13.57 -12.61
CA VAL A 64 9.79 -12.22 -12.47
C VAL A 64 10.77 -11.32 -11.71
N ASN A 65 10.76 -10.02 -12.00
CA ASN A 65 11.63 -9.07 -11.33
C ASN A 65 10.82 -8.00 -10.58
N ALA A 66 11.50 -7.31 -9.67
CA ALA A 66 10.87 -6.28 -8.85
C ALA A 66 10.39 -5.08 -9.68
N ASP A 67 11.02 -4.81 -10.82
CA ASP A 67 10.66 -3.73 -11.76
C ASP A 67 9.57 -4.12 -12.77
N LEU A 68 8.90 -5.26 -12.57
CA LEU A 68 7.92 -5.88 -13.48
C LEU A 68 8.49 -6.44 -14.78
N SER A 69 9.82 -6.47 -14.95
CA SER A 69 10.43 -7.14 -16.10
C SER A 69 10.43 -8.66 -15.92
N LEU A 70 10.45 -9.37 -17.04
CA LEU A 70 10.63 -10.82 -17.08
C LEU A 70 12.06 -11.17 -17.51
N SER A 71 12.60 -12.22 -16.92
CA SER A 71 13.89 -12.81 -17.29
C SER A 71 13.82 -14.33 -17.22
N VAL A 72 14.95 -15.01 -17.46
CA VAL A 72 15.05 -16.47 -17.28
C VAL A 72 16.26 -16.82 -16.40
N ARG A 73 16.16 -17.93 -15.66
CA ARG A 73 17.22 -18.45 -14.76
C ARG A 73 17.38 -19.95 -14.91
N ASP A 74 18.59 -20.45 -14.72
CA ASP A 74 18.93 -21.87 -14.78
C ASP A 74 18.53 -22.68 -13.52
N HIS A 75 17.88 -22.03 -12.56
CA HIS A 75 17.44 -22.62 -11.29
C HIS A 75 16.07 -22.08 -10.87
N VAL A 76 15.43 -22.77 -9.94
CA VAL A 76 14.15 -22.35 -9.34
C VAL A 76 14.39 -21.76 -7.95
N GLY A 77 14.21 -20.45 -7.81
CA GLY A 77 14.26 -19.73 -6.55
C GLY A 77 12.89 -19.20 -6.10
N GLY A 78 12.87 -18.08 -5.39
CA GLY A 78 11.63 -17.42 -5.00
C GLY A 78 10.89 -16.76 -6.18
N TRP A 79 11.64 -16.25 -7.16
CA TRP A 79 11.12 -15.39 -8.23
C TRP A 79 10.64 -16.20 -9.45
N GLU A 80 11.04 -17.46 -9.53
CA GLU A 80 10.65 -18.40 -10.59
C GLU A 80 9.46 -19.27 -10.19
N ARG A 81 8.92 -19.07 -8.98
CA ARG A 81 7.80 -19.81 -8.42
C ARG A 81 6.53 -18.99 -8.41
N PHE A 82 5.44 -19.62 -8.82
CA PHE A 82 4.12 -19.01 -8.96
C PHE A 82 3.08 -19.84 -8.20
N SER A 83 2.15 -19.15 -7.53
CA SER A 83 0.95 -19.76 -7.00
C SER A 83 -0.17 -19.69 -8.03
N GLU A 84 -0.78 -20.83 -8.35
CA GLU A 84 -1.99 -20.85 -9.16
C GLU A 84 -3.22 -20.59 -8.30
N ILE A 85 -4.02 -19.59 -8.68
CA ILE A 85 -5.28 -19.26 -8.03
C ILE A 85 -6.42 -19.17 -9.04
N SER A 86 -7.63 -19.42 -8.55
CA SER A 86 -8.87 -19.00 -9.21
C SER A 86 -9.06 -17.49 -9.04
N GLU A 87 -9.54 -16.81 -10.08
CA GLU A 87 -9.93 -15.39 -10.03
C GLU A 87 -11.03 -15.13 -8.99
N THR A 88 -11.84 -16.14 -8.64
CA THR A 88 -12.84 -16.03 -7.56
C THR A 88 -12.24 -15.76 -6.18
N LYS A 89 -10.92 -15.91 -6.01
CA LYS A 89 -10.20 -15.52 -4.78
C LYS A 89 -9.87 -14.03 -4.72
N LEU A 90 -10.01 -13.29 -5.83
CA LEU A 90 -9.79 -11.85 -5.84
C LEU A 90 -10.81 -11.14 -4.94
N PRO A 91 -10.41 -10.08 -4.23
CA PRO A 91 -11.33 -9.28 -3.44
C PRO A 91 -12.25 -8.44 -4.34
N PRO A 92 -13.37 -7.91 -3.81
CA PRO A 92 -14.08 -6.83 -4.47
C PRO A 92 -13.15 -5.65 -4.72
N PHE A 93 -13.14 -5.13 -5.96
CA PHE A 93 -12.39 -3.94 -6.33
C PHE A 93 -13.17 -2.68 -5.94
N VAL A 94 -12.46 -1.69 -5.41
CA VAL A 94 -13.05 -0.40 -5.04
C VAL A 94 -13.62 0.28 -6.28
N ARG A 95 -14.87 0.73 -6.18
CA ARG A 95 -15.57 1.45 -7.25
C ARG A 95 -14.92 2.80 -7.51
N ASN A 96 -14.95 3.23 -8.77
CA ASN A 96 -14.57 4.59 -9.12
C ASN A 96 -15.62 5.57 -8.59
N ILE A 97 -15.19 6.66 -7.95
CA ILE A 97 -16.06 7.74 -7.49
C ILE A 97 -15.67 9.03 -8.21
N ALA A 98 -16.58 10.01 -8.26
CA ALA A 98 -16.27 11.30 -8.85
C ALA A 98 -15.08 11.95 -8.13
N SER A 99 -14.09 12.40 -8.90
CA SER A 99 -12.93 13.09 -8.33
C SER A 99 -13.32 14.49 -7.87
N GLY A 100 -12.78 14.92 -6.73
CA GLY A 100 -12.92 16.29 -6.24
C GLY A 100 -12.19 17.31 -7.14
N CYS A 101 -12.53 18.59 -6.98
CA CYS A 101 -11.90 19.69 -7.72
C CYS A 101 -10.60 20.17 -7.05
N ASP A 102 -10.55 20.11 -5.72
CA ASP A 102 -9.51 20.66 -4.85
C ASP A 102 -9.25 19.71 -3.67
N ILE A 103 -8.04 19.74 -3.10
CA ILE A 103 -7.69 18.95 -1.93
C ILE A 103 -8.46 19.52 -0.72
N PRO A 104 -9.40 18.77 -0.13
CA PRO A 104 -10.21 19.28 0.98
C PRO A 104 -9.36 19.71 2.17
N LYS A 105 -9.80 20.75 2.89
CA LYS A 105 -9.14 21.25 4.09
C LYS A 105 -9.42 20.37 5.31
N ILE A 106 -8.98 19.13 5.25
CA ILE A 106 -9.13 18.13 6.31
C ILE A 106 -7.78 17.49 6.58
N ILE A 107 -7.34 17.50 7.84
CA ILE A 107 -6.14 16.80 8.30
C ILE A 107 -6.58 15.49 8.97
N HIS A 108 -6.00 14.38 8.52
CA HIS A 108 -6.25 13.05 9.03
C HIS A 108 -4.98 12.51 9.72
N GLN A 109 -5.13 12.03 10.95
CA GLN A 109 -4.12 11.21 11.62
C GLN A 109 -4.76 9.92 12.13
N ILE A 110 -4.00 8.84 12.17
CA ILE A 110 -4.51 7.53 12.62
C ILE A 110 -3.75 7.10 13.87
N GLY A 111 -4.47 6.88 14.96
CA GLY A 111 -4.00 6.27 16.19
C GLY A 111 -4.58 4.87 16.37
N TYR A 112 -4.36 3.98 15.39
CA TYR A 112 -4.94 2.64 15.41
C TYR A 112 -4.38 1.82 16.59
N ASN A 113 -5.25 1.29 17.44
CA ASN A 113 -4.91 0.57 18.67
C ASN A 113 -4.04 1.35 19.69
N ILE A 114 -4.01 2.68 19.62
CA ILE A 114 -3.34 3.50 20.65
C ILE A 114 -4.30 3.67 21.83
N SER A 115 -3.84 3.27 23.01
CA SER A 115 -4.60 3.42 24.26
C SER A 115 -4.33 4.73 25.00
N ASN A 116 -3.19 5.39 24.71
CA ASN A 116 -2.79 6.64 25.35
C ASN A 116 -2.28 7.68 24.34
N PHE A 117 -3.04 8.76 24.18
CA PHE A 117 -2.72 9.86 23.28
C PHE A 117 -1.91 11.00 23.93
N ASN A 118 -1.68 10.97 25.25
CA ASN A 118 -0.93 12.01 25.97
C ASN A 118 0.41 12.39 25.31
N PRO A 119 1.19 11.44 24.76
CA PRO A 119 2.47 11.75 24.11
C PRO A 119 2.34 12.56 22.82
N PHE A 120 1.15 12.59 22.20
CA PHE A 120 0.89 13.22 20.92
C PHE A 120 0.10 14.54 21.04
N TYR A 121 -0.52 14.84 22.18
CA TYR A 121 -1.40 16.01 22.31
C TYR A 121 -0.74 17.34 21.98
N GLU A 122 0.52 17.54 22.40
CA GLU A 122 1.24 18.77 22.11
C GLU A 122 1.45 18.93 20.59
N ASN A 123 1.84 17.84 19.92
CA ASN A 123 1.98 17.80 18.47
C ASN A 123 0.64 18.04 17.74
N ILE A 124 -0.44 17.37 18.18
CA ILE A 124 -1.78 17.52 17.60
C ILE A 124 -2.29 18.96 17.76
N ASN A 125 -2.16 19.54 18.95
CA ASN A 125 -2.57 20.91 19.22
C ASN A 125 -1.76 21.91 18.40
N TYR A 126 -0.46 21.67 18.23
CA TYR A 126 0.40 22.46 17.37
C TYR A 126 -0.07 22.43 15.90
N ILE A 127 -0.34 21.24 15.35
CA ILE A 127 -0.86 21.09 13.98
C ILE A 127 -2.17 21.86 13.81
N LYS A 128 -3.12 21.70 14.73
CA LYS A 128 -4.42 22.42 14.70
C LYS A 128 -4.24 23.93 14.82
N TYR A 129 -3.33 24.38 15.68
CA TYR A 129 -3.05 25.80 15.85
C TYR A 129 -2.44 26.44 14.60
N ARG A 130 -1.59 25.72 13.87
CA ARG A 130 -0.96 26.21 12.62
C ARG A 130 -1.88 26.13 11.39
N ASN A 131 -2.90 25.30 11.44
CA ASN A 131 -3.84 25.05 10.34
C ASN A 131 -5.29 25.26 10.82
N LYS A 132 -5.60 26.46 11.33
CA LYS A 132 -6.90 26.75 11.97
C LYS A 132 -8.10 26.66 11.02
N ASP A 133 -7.86 26.76 9.72
CA ASP A 133 -8.84 26.65 8.66
C ASP A 133 -8.99 25.22 8.12
N TYR A 134 -8.29 24.25 8.72
CA TYR A 134 -8.45 22.83 8.43
C TYR A 134 -9.25 22.15 9.54
N ASP A 135 -10.20 21.30 9.14
CA ASP A 135 -10.79 20.33 10.04
C ASP A 135 -9.77 19.28 10.44
N TYR A 136 -9.83 18.80 11.67
CA TYR A 136 -8.93 17.76 12.17
C TYR A 136 -9.68 16.50 12.56
N LYS A 137 -9.25 15.35 12.00
CA LYS A 137 -9.80 14.02 12.30
C LYS A 137 -8.69 13.09 12.80
N LEU A 138 -8.76 12.75 14.08
CA LEU A 138 -8.03 11.62 14.64
C LEU A 138 -8.89 10.37 14.52
N TRP A 139 -8.42 9.40 13.73
CA TRP A 139 -9.08 8.12 13.53
C TRP A 139 -8.53 7.06 14.48
N THR A 140 -9.44 6.28 15.05
CA THR A 140 -9.14 5.22 16.02
C THR A 140 -9.84 3.93 15.61
N LYS A 141 -9.50 2.82 16.25
CA LYS A 141 -10.18 1.54 15.97
C LYS A 141 -11.70 1.65 16.19
N PHE A 142 -12.11 2.29 17.29
CA PHE A 142 -13.50 2.55 17.67
C PHE A 142 -13.66 3.98 18.21
N GLY A 143 -14.89 4.47 18.30
CA GLY A 143 -15.23 5.82 18.78
C GLY A 143 -15.86 6.69 17.68
N ASN A 144 -15.89 8.01 17.88
CA ASN A 144 -16.55 8.95 16.97
C ASN A 144 -15.98 8.90 15.54
N ASN A 145 -14.66 8.84 15.41
CA ASN A 145 -13.96 8.63 14.15
C ASN A 145 -13.44 7.17 14.07
N SER A 146 -14.37 6.22 14.05
CA SER A 146 -14.06 4.79 13.96
C SER A 146 -13.65 4.39 12.54
N VAL A 147 -12.48 3.78 12.39
CA VAL A 147 -12.01 3.21 11.11
C VAL A 147 -12.96 2.12 10.61
N TYR A 148 -13.48 1.26 11.50
CA TYR A 148 -14.42 0.21 11.11
C TYR A 148 -15.72 0.78 10.57
N LYS A 149 -16.28 1.77 11.27
CA LYS A 149 -17.51 2.43 10.84
C LYS A 149 -17.29 3.15 9.51
N PHE A 150 -16.16 3.83 9.36
CA PHE A 150 -15.80 4.49 8.11
C PHE A 150 -15.75 3.52 6.93
N ILE A 151 -15.04 2.39 7.08
CA ILE A 151 -14.94 1.39 6.02
C ILE A 151 -16.34 0.83 5.68
N TYR A 152 -17.15 0.52 6.69
CA TYR A 152 -18.52 0.05 6.48
C TYR A 152 -19.37 1.07 5.72
N ASP A 153 -19.38 2.33 6.18
CA ASP A 153 -20.25 3.38 5.62
C ASP A 153 -19.87 3.74 4.16
N TYR A 154 -18.57 3.76 3.82
CA TYR A 154 -18.10 4.19 2.50
C TYR A 154 -17.89 3.05 1.49
N TYR A 155 -17.59 1.84 1.97
CA TYR A 155 -17.20 0.72 1.10
C TYR A 155 -18.10 -0.52 1.29
N GLY A 156 -18.68 -0.69 2.47
CA GLY A 156 -19.57 -1.80 2.79
C GLY A 156 -18.90 -2.96 3.52
N ILE A 157 -19.72 -3.94 3.89
CA ILE A 157 -19.34 -5.03 4.80
C ILE A 157 -18.22 -5.93 4.27
N GLU A 158 -18.12 -6.15 2.96
CA GLU A 158 -17.08 -7.02 2.39
C GLU A 158 -15.67 -6.45 2.61
N TYR A 159 -15.53 -5.12 2.67
CA TYR A 159 -14.24 -4.47 2.96
C TYR A 159 -13.92 -4.48 4.45
N VAL A 160 -14.94 -4.44 5.31
CA VAL A 160 -14.74 -4.66 6.75
C VAL A 160 -14.17 -6.07 6.99
N LYS A 161 -14.74 -7.09 6.35
CA LYS A 161 -14.24 -8.47 6.45
C LYS A 161 -12.78 -8.59 6.00
N LEU A 162 -12.40 -7.95 4.88
CA LEU A 162 -11.01 -7.91 4.42
C LEU A 162 -10.10 -7.20 5.42
N PHE A 163 -10.56 -6.09 6.00
CA PHE A 163 -9.80 -5.36 7.01
C PHE A 163 -9.60 -6.20 8.29
N GLU A 164 -10.61 -6.98 8.70
CA GLU A 164 -10.56 -7.89 9.85
C GLU A 164 -9.61 -9.09 9.63
N MET A 165 -9.35 -9.46 8.38
CA MET A 165 -8.33 -10.46 8.08
C MET A 165 -6.93 -9.99 8.49
N ILE A 166 -6.66 -8.68 8.57
CA ILE A 166 -5.37 -8.20 9.05
C ILE A 166 -5.24 -8.56 10.53
N ASN A 167 -4.17 -9.26 10.89
CA ASN A 167 -3.83 -9.56 12.27
C ASN A 167 -3.65 -8.24 13.04
N GLN A 168 -4.44 -8.08 14.09
CA GLN A 168 -4.58 -6.84 14.85
C GLN A 168 -3.31 -6.44 15.63
N ASP A 169 -2.34 -7.35 15.75
CA ASP A 169 -1.00 -7.03 16.25
C ASP A 169 -0.17 -6.21 15.25
N TYR A 170 -0.50 -6.30 13.95
CA TYR A 170 0.07 -5.48 12.89
C TYR A 170 -0.73 -4.19 12.69
N GLY A 171 -0.84 -3.37 13.75
CA GLY A 171 -1.57 -2.10 13.70
C GLY A 171 -1.11 -1.13 12.61
N ALA A 172 0.17 -1.23 12.20
CA ALA A 172 0.71 -0.47 11.06
C ALA A 172 0.01 -0.83 9.74
N MET A 173 -0.23 -2.12 9.48
CA MET A 173 -0.95 -2.56 8.27
C MET A 173 -2.39 -2.06 8.24
N CYS A 174 -3.05 -2.05 9.40
CA CYS A 174 -4.38 -1.48 9.54
C CYS A 174 -4.37 0.03 9.24
N ALA A 175 -3.38 0.76 9.74
CA ALA A 175 -3.22 2.19 9.46
C ALA A 175 -2.86 2.47 7.99
N ASP A 176 -2.08 1.60 7.34
CA ASP A 176 -1.79 1.67 5.90
C ASP A 176 -3.05 1.53 5.05
N LEU A 177 -3.84 0.47 5.23
CA LEU A 177 -5.06 0.32 4.44
C LEU A 177 -6.06 1.46 4.73
N ALA A 178 -6.23 1.81 6.01
CA ALA A 178 -7.15 2.86 6.41
C ALA A 178 -6.76 4.24 5.84
N ARG A 179 -5.48 4.62 5.82
CA ARG A 179 -5.07 5.94 5.29
C ARG A 179 -5.39 6.07 3.80
N TYR A 180 -5.16 5.01 3.01
CA TYR A 180 -5.47 5.03 1.59
C TYR A 180 -6.98 5.15 1.35
N MET A 181 -7.78 4.36 2.06
CA MET A 181 -9.24 4.40 1.96
C MET A 181 -9.80 5.76 2.39
N ILE A 182 -9.36 6.30 3.53
CA ILE A 182 -9.81 7.60 4.02
C ILE A 182 -9.52 8.70 3.00
N ILE A 183 -8.28 8.80 2.50
CA ILE A 183 -7.91 9.85 1.55
C ILE A 183 -8.61 9.64 0.20
N TYR A 184 -8.80 8.40 -0.27
CA TYR A 184 -9.56 8.17 -1.49
C TYR A 184 -11.01 8.63 -1.37
N ALA A 185 -11.69 8.31 -0.28
CA ALA A 185 -13.10 8.64 -0.12
C ALA A 185 -13.36 10.11 0.27
N MET A 186 -12.52 10.70 1.12
CA MET A 186 -12.72 12.06 1.66
C MET A 186 -11.79 13.11 1.07
N GLY A 187 -10.70 12.72 0.41
CA GLY A 187 -9.58 13.61 0.12
C GLY A 187 -8.88 14.06 1.41
N GLY A 188 -8.14 15.16 1.31
CA GLY A 188 -7.50 15.84 2.43
C GLY A 188 -6.03 15.50 2.56
N VAL A 189 -5.49 15.71 3.76
CA VAL A 189 -4.08 15.55 4.08
C VAL A 189 -3.93 14.52 5.20
N TYR A 190 -3.35 13.38 4.89
CA TYR A 190 -2.91 12.40 5.87
C TYR A 190 -1.47 12.66 6.30
N LEU A 191 -1.20 12.48 7.59
CA LEU A 191 0.14 12.27 8.11
C LEU A 191 0.17 11.29 9.30
N ASP A 192 1.28 10.58 9.46
CA ASP A 192 1.52 9.71 10.62
C ASP A 192 1.35 10.49 11.94
N LEU A 193 0.88 9.83 13.00
CA LEU A 193 0.57 10.49 14.28
C LEU A 193 1.79 11.15 14.95
N LYS A 194 2.98 10.61 14.66
CA LYS A 194 4.27 11.10 15.17
C LYS A 194 4.87 12.23 14.32
N SER A 195 4.29 12.51 13.15
CA SER A 195 4.75 13.54 12.23
C SER A 195 4.14 14.90 12.54
N VAL A 196 4.78 15.97 12.07
CA VAL A 196 4.36 17.37 12.33
C VAL A 196 4.38 18.21 11.06
N ILE A 197 3.51 19.21 11.05
CA ILE A 197 3.45 20.26 10.03
C ILE A 197 3.93 21.57 10.69
N THR A 198 5.12 22.02 10.33
CA THR A 198 5.78 23.22 10.87
C THR A 198 5.52 24.48 10.05
N GLN A 199 4.98 24.34 8.84
CA GLN A 199 4.50 25.41 7.96
C GLN A 199 3.02 25.20 7.61
N PRO A 200 2.19 26.26 7.50
CA PRO A 200 0.76 26.08 7.20
C PRO A 200 0.54 25.38 5.86
N LEU A 201 -0.39 24.43 5.79
CA LEU A 201 -0.68 23.68 4.57
C LEU A 201 -1.13 24.56 3.40
N ASN A 202 -1.73 25.72 3.67
CA ASN A 202 -2.07 26.71 2.64
C ASN A 202 -0.84 27.28 1.89
N ALA A 203 0.36 27.19 2.47
CA ALA A 203 1.60 27.58 1.79
C ALA A 203 2.14 26.45 0.90
N LEU A 204 1.85 25.20 1.26
CA LEU A 204 2.31 23.98 0.60
C LEU A 204 1.40 23.58 -0.57
N ILE A 205 0.08 23.58 -0.33
CA ILE A 205 -0.94 23.07 -1.26
C ILE A 205 -1.40 24.19 -2.18
N LYS A 206 -1.25 23.97 -3.49
CA LYS A 206 -1.66 24.89 -4.55
C LYS A 206 -3.05 24.49 -5.07
N ALA A 207 -3.79 25.47 -5.58
CA ALA A 207 -5.17 25.27 -6.01
C ALA A 207 -5.35 24.20 -7.10
N GLN A 208 -4.33 23.99 -7.94
CA GLN A 208 -4.34 23.01 -9.02
C GLN A 208 -3.87 21.60 -8.59
N ASP A 209 -3.38 21.44 -7.37
CA ASP A 209 -2.86 20.15 -6.91
C ASP A 209 -3.99 19.13 -6.76
N LYS A 210 -3.76 17.93 -7.29
CA LYS A 210 -4.71 16.80 -7.17
C LYS A 210 -4.18 15.69 -6.28
N LEU A 211 -2.87 15.50 -6.29
CA LEU A 211 -2.16 14.54 -5.47
C LEU A 211 -0.74 15.07 -5.23
N LEU A 212 -0.31 15.06 -3.98
CA LEU A 212 1.06 15.34 -3.59
C LEU A 212 1.74 14.07 -3.12
N LEU A 213 2.89 13.79 -3.71
CA LEU A 213 3.73 12.65 -3.37
C LEU A 213 5.11 13.13 -2.96
N ALA A 214 5.81 12.31 -2.19
CA ALA A 214 7.18 12.59 -1.80
C ALA A 214 7.97 11.30 -1.65
N LYS A 215 9.28 11.41 -1.77
CA LYS A 215 10.24 10.34 -1.50
C LYS A 215 11.04 10.70 -0.26
N TRP A 216 11.82 9.74 0.25
CA TRP A 216 12.79 10.02 1.30
C TRP A 216 13.85 11.01 0.79
N GLU A 217 14.24 11.97 1.62
CA GLU A 217 15.27 12.96 1.27
C GLU A 217 16.70 12.49 1.57
N SER A 218 16.85 11.46 2.41
CA SER A 218 18.13 10.83 2.71
C SER A 218 18.16 9.39 2.23
N GLU A 219 19.27 8.98 1.64
CA GLU A 219 19.53 7.58 1.28
C GLU A 219 19.63 6.72 2.55
N GLY A 220 18.84 5.64 2.66
CA GLY A 220 18.93 4.73 3.80
C GLY A 220 17.69 3.90 4.13
N GLU A 221 16.52 4.22 3.57
CA GLU A 221 15.26 3.54 3.93
C GLU A 221 14.54 2.87 2.76
N VAL A 222 15.14 2.85 1.56
CA VAL A 222 14.51 2.24 0.39
C VAL A 222 14.45 0.72 0.54
N HIS A 223 13.24 0.17 0.46
CA HIS A 223 13.05 -1.28 0.48
C HIS A 223 13.81 -1.95 -0.71
N PRO A 224 14.45 -3.12 -0.53
CA PRO A 224 15.22 -3.78 -1.60
C PRO A 224 14.44 -3.97 -2.91
N ASP A 225 13.15 -4.32 -2.82
CA ASP A 225 12.26 -4.45 -3.97
C ASP A 225 12.02 -3.15 -4.75
N LEU A 226 12.41 -1.99 -4.21
CA LEU A 226 12.27 -0.68 -4.83
C LEU A 226 13.63 -0.03 -5.15
N SER A 227 14.73 -0.77 -5.00
CA SER A 227 16.08 -0.27 -5.30
C SER A 227 16.28 0.17 -6.75
N HIS A 228 15.46 -0.35 -7.67
CA HIS A 228 15.43 0.04 -9.09
C HIS A 228 14.71 1.37 -9.34
N VAL A 229 13.99 1.92 -8.35
CA VAL A 229 13.23 3.17 -8.50
C VAL A 229 14.18 4.35 -8.33
N ALA A 230 14.30 5.16 -9.39
CA ALA A 230 15.10 6.38 -9.35
C ALA A 230 14.62 7.32 -8.23
N GLY A 231 15.53 7.75 -7.35
CA GLY A 231 15.23 8.57 -6.18
C GLY A 231 14.56 7.82 -5.02
N GLY A 232 14.37 6.50 -5.12
CA GLY A 232 13.81 5.67 -4.06
C GLY A 232 12.28 5.60 -4.00
N GLU A 233 11.78 5.03 -2.91
CA GLU A 233 10.35 4.79 -2.68
C GLU A 233 9.55 6.06 -2.38
N TYR A 234 8.27 6.08 -2.77
CA TYR A 234 7.35 7.10 -2.28
C TYR A 234 6.97 6.78 -0.83
N VAL A 235 7.04 7.80 0.03
CA VAL A 235 6.65 7.65 1.43
C VAL A 235 5.13 7.59 1.55
N ASN A 236 4.62 6.70 2.40
CA ASN A 236 3.19 6.61 2.68
C ASN A 236 2.80 7.24 4.03
N TRP A 237 3.76 7.82 4.77
CA TRP A 237 3.50 8.52 6.03
C TRP A 237 2.90 9.92 5.82
N PHE A 238 2.90 10.44 4.59
CA PHE A 238 2.22 11.67 4.17
C PHE A 238 1.51 11.45 2.84
N ILE A 239 0.25 11.86 2.73
CA ILE A 239 -0.52 11.81 1.47
C ILE A 239 -1.47 13.00 1.46
N ALA A 240 -1.41 13.86 0.43
CA ALA A 240 -2.41 14.89 0.22
C ALA A 240 -3.09 14.68 -1.13
N SER A 241 -4.42 14.55 -1.16
CA SER A 241 -5.12 14.29 -2.41
C SER A 241 -6.56 14.78 -2.41
N ILE A 242 -7.10 14.99 -3.61
CA ILE A 242 -8.54 15.09 -3.84
C ILE A 242 -9.22 13.76 -3.51
N ALA A 243 -10.49 13.81 -3.13
CA ALA A 243 -11.33 12.61 -3.12
C ALA A 243 -11.39 12.02 -4.55
N GLY A 244 -11.48 10.69 -4.65
CA GLY A 244 -11.65 9.99 -5.92
C GLY A 244 -10.41 9.98 -6.83
N HIS A 245 -9.21 10.26 -6.31
CA HIS A 245 -8.00 10.23 -7.13
C HIS A 245 -7.68 8.80 -7.62
N SER A 246 -7.54 8.61 -8.92
CA SER A 246 -7.40 7.29 -9.55
C SER A 246 -6.17 6.51 -9.09
N LEU A 247 -5.04 7.18 -8.83
CA LEU A 247 -3.85 6.52 -8.27
C LEU A 247 -4.09 5.91 -6.88
N LEU A 248 -4.84 6.59 -6.00
CA LEU A 248 -5.13 6.03 -4.68
C LEU A 248 -6.06 4.83 -4.78
N ARG A 249 -7.01 4.85 -5.72
CA ARG A 249 -7.83 3.68 -6.03
C ARG A 249 -6.97 2.48 -6.47
N ARG A 250 -5.98 2.70 -7.33
CA ARG A 250 -5.01 1.66 -7.75
C ARG A 250 -4.25 1.09 -6.56
N VAL A 251 -3.75 1.96 -5.67
CA VAL A 251 -3.07 1.55 -4.44
C VAL A 251 -3.99 0.67 -3.59
N ILE A 252 -5.22 1.11 -3.32
CA ILE A 252 -6.16 0.35 -2.47
C ILE A 252 -6.42 -1.02 -3.09
N ASN A 253 -6.73 -1.07 -4.39
CA ASN A 253 -6.99 -2.34 -5.08
C ASN A 253 -5.79 -3.29 -5.03
N GLN A 254 -4.57 -2.78 -5.21
CA GLN A 254 -3.36 -3.59 -5.05
C GLN A 254 -3.24 -4.14 -3.62
N VAL A 255 -3.41 -3.29 -2.61
CA VAL A 255 -3.30 -3.68 -1.20
C VAL A 255 -4.38 -4.70 -0.81
N LEU A 256 -5.62 -4.54 -1.28
CA LEU A 256 -6.68 -5.51 -1.04
C LEU A 256 -6.35 -6.88 -1.65
N CYS A 257 -5.78 -6.93 -2.86
CA CYS A 257 -5.32 -8.18 -3.45
C CYS A 257 -4.17 -8.80 -2.64
N ASN A 258 -3.19 -8.00 -2.19
CA ASN A 258 -2.11 -8.49 -1.34
C ASN A 258 -2.65 -9.12 -0.04
N ILE A 259 -3.68 -8.53 0.56
CA ILE A 259 -4.33 -9.07 1.77
C ILE A 259 -5.08 -10.37 1.44
N ALA A 260 -5.92 -10.36 0.40
CA ALA A 260 -6.77 -11.50 0.05
C ALA A 260 -5.96 -12.73 -0.42
N LEU A 261 -4.82 -12.49 -1.06
CA LEU A 261 -3.95 -13.50 -1.65
C LEU A 261 -2.66 -13.71 -0.86
N TYR A 262 -2.58 -13.20 0.38
CA TYR A 262 -1.39 -13.33 1.21
C TYR A 262 -0.97 -14.80 1.33
N ASP A 263 0.27 -15.06 0.96
CA ASP A 263 0.91 -16.35 1.08
C ASP A 263 2.24 -16.17 1.82
N ARG A 264 2.32 -16.78 3.01
CA ARG A 264 3.51 -16.70 3.87
C ARG A 264 4.76 -17.23 3.16
N ARG A 265 4.63 -18.16 2.21
CA ARG A 265 5.75 -18.73 1.44
C ARG A 265 6.46 -17.68 0.59
N PHE A 266 5.74 -16.63 0.15
CA PHE A 266 6.29 -15.50 -0.58
C PHE A 266 6.56 -14.30 0.32
N ALA A 267 5.52 -13.86 1.04
CA ALA A 267 5.55 -12.59 1.77
C ALA A 267 6.41 -12.65 3.04
N GLY A 268 6.54 -13.84 3.65
CA GLY A 268 7.16 -14.01 4.96
C GLY A 268 6.31 -13.42 6.08
N ALA A 269 6.95 -13.01 7.18
CA ALA A 269 6.30 -12.33 8.30
C ALA A 269 7.08 -11.10 8.79
N GLY A 270 6.53 -10.35 9.74
CA GLY A 270 7.23 -9.23 10.39
C GLY A 270 7.39 -7.99 9.50
N ARG A 271 8.53 -7.29 9.64
CA ARG A 271 8.77 -5.99 8.99
C ARG A 271 8.66 -6.05 7.47
N ILE A 272 9.43 -6.93 6.83
CA ILE A 272 9.50 -7.00 5.36
C ILE A 272 8.14 -7.35 4.77
N ALA A 273 7.46 -8.33 5.36
CA ALA A 273 6.11 -8.72 4.94
C ALA A 273 5.10 -7.56 5.10
N THR A 274 5.21 -6.78 6.17
CA THR A 274 4.34 -5.60 6.42
C THR A 274 4.52 -4.57 5.31
N LEU A 275 5.78 -4.23 4.99
CA LEU A 275 6.11 -3.24 3.96
C LEU A 275 5.65 -3.70 2.56
N ARG A 276 5.76 -5.01 2.27
CA ARG A 276 5.31 -5.63 1.00
C ARG A 276 3.80 -5.78 0.86
N THR A 277 3.07 -5.96 1.97
CA THR A 277 1.64 -6.28 1.92
C THR A 277 0.78 -5.02 1.85
N THR A 278 1.01 -4.05 2.74
CA THR A 278 0.19 -2.83 2.85
C THR A 278 0.99 -1.54 2.79
N GLY A 279 2.30 -1.59 3.02
CA GLY A 279 3.14 -0.40 3.23
C GLY A 279 3.61 0.32 1.95
N PRO A 280 4.82 0.91 1.96
CA PRO A 280 5.31 1.75 0.87
C PRO A 280 5.60 0.97 -0.43
N VAL A 281 5.78 -0.37 -0.37
CA VAL A 281 6.05 -1.19 -1.56
C VAL A 281 4.85 -1.22 -2.52
N PRO A 282 3.66 -1.70 -2.13
CA PRO A 282 2.49 -1.66 -3.01
C PRO A 282 2.07 -0.22 -3.35
N TYR A 283 2.29 0.73 -2.44
CA TYR A 283 2.04 2.16 -2.70
C TYR A 283 2.85 2.67 -3.89
N THR A 284 4.18 2.51 -3.83
CA THR A 284 5.11 2.97 -4.87
C THR A 284 4.86 2.25 -6.19
N ARG A 285 4.72 0.92 -6.16
CA ARG A 285 4.52 0.10 -7.36
C ARG A 285 3.23 0.46 -8.10
N ALA A 286 2.12 0.62 -7.39
CA ALA A 286 0.83 0.93 -8.00
C ALA A 286 0.78 2.33 -8.62
N ILE A 287 1.53 3.28 -8.04
CA ILE A 287 1.71 4.64 -8.59
C ILE A 287 2.54 4.59 -9.87
N LEU A 288 3.74 3.98 -9.82
CA LEU A 288 4.68 3.97 -10.94
C LEU A 288 4.20 3.13 -12.13
N SER A 289 3.45 2.05 -11.88
CA SER A 289 2.92 1.22 -12.95
C SER A 289 1.62 1.76 -13.55
N SER A 290 1.23 3.02 -13.27
CA SER A 290 0.05 3.64 -13.88
C SER A 290 0.36 4.09 -15.31
N PRO A 291 -0.41 3.65 -16.33
CA PRO A 291 -0.21 4.09 -17.71
C PRO A 291 -0.70 5.53 -17.96
N ARG A 292 -1.43 6.12 -17.01
CA ARG A 292 -2.02 7.47 -17.15
C ARG A 292 -1.12 8.49 -16.46
N ASN A 293 -0.90 9.63 -17.10
CA ASN A 293 -0.41 10.83 -16.42
C ASN A 293 -1.53 11.33 -15.50
N SER A 294 -1.52 10.84 -14.27
CA SER A 294 -2.57 11.05 -13.29
C SER A 294 -2.43 12.37 -12.53
N GLY A 295 -1.53 13.27 -12.93
CA GLY A 295 -1.47 14.64 -12.40
C GLY A 295 -1.15 14.69 -10.91
N PHE A 296 0.05 14.26 -10.54
CA PHE A 296 0.59 14.47 -9.19
C PHE A 296 1.76 15.45 -9.23
N ARG A 297 2.04 16.08 -8.09
CA ARG A 297 3.24 16.89 -7.88
C ARG A 297 4.11 16.23 -6.83
N GLU A 298 5.37 16.01 -7.16
CA GLU A 298 6.37 15.59 -6.18
C GLU A 298 6.83 16.79 -5.35
N ILE A 299 7.00 16.60 -4.05
CA ILE A 299 7.42 17.63 -3.09
C ILE A 299 8.54 17.11 -2.17
N SER A 300 9.33 18.04 -1.63
CA SER A 300 10.27 17.78 -0.54
C SER A 300 9.57 18.06 0.78
N LEU A 301 9.26 17.02 1.55
CA LEU A 301 8.47 17.18 2.77
C LEU A 301 9.18 18.06 3.80
N ASN A 302 10.49 17.91 4.01
CA ASN A 302 11.18 18.73 5.01
C ASN A 302 11.26 20.20 4.59
N GLN A 303 11.49 20.50 3.30
CA GLN A 303 11.50 21.88 2.80
C GLN A 303 10.13 22.54 2.93
N GLU A 304 9.06 21.76 2.74
CA GLU A 304 7.67 22.20 2.88
C GLU A 304 7.18 22.16 4.35
N GLY A 305 8.08 21.87 5.31
CA GLY A 305 7.76 21.86 6.74
C GLY A 305 6.97 20.64 7.23
N CYS A 306 6.84 19.59 6.44
CA CYS A 306 6.30 18.30 6.87
C CYS A 306 7.43 17.39 7.36
N VAL A 307 7.49 17.15 8.68
CA VAL A 307 8.60 16.42 9.30
C VAL A 307 8.11 15.08 9.85
N TYR A 308 8.80 14.00 9.49
CA TYR A 308 8.38 12.63 9.83
C TYR A 308 8.30 12.36 11.34
N GLN A 309 9.26 12.88 12.12
CA GLN A 309 9.32 12.68 13.57
C GLN A 309 9.33 14.03 14.31
N SER A 310 8.23 14.34 14.99
CA SER A 310 8.08 15.55 15.77
C SER A 310 8.87 15.50 17.07
N LEU A 311 9.57 16.60 17.39
CA LEU A 311 10.20 16.81 18.70
C LEU A 311 9.18 17.06 19.81
N LEU A 312 7.93 17.42 19.45
CA LEU A 312 6.83 17.62 20.39
C LEU A 312 6.21 16.30 20.85
N VAL A 313 6.57 15.17 20.22
CA VAL A 313 6.09 13.86 20.63
C VAL A 313 6.97 13.34 21.77
N LYS A 314 6.36 13.22 22.95
CA LYS A 314 7.08 12.80 24.15
C LYS A 314 7.59 11.36 24.01
N LYS A 315 8.89 11.15 24.22
CA LYS A 315 9.48 9.81 24.29
C LYS A 315 9.01 9.13 25.59
N ASN A 316 8.15 8.12 25.48
CA ASN A 316 7.75 7.32 26.64
C ASN A 316 8.76 6.20 26.92
N SER A 317 9.01 5.94 28.21
CA SER A 317 9.77 4.77 28.69
C SER A 317 8.97 3.45 28.63
N LYS A 318 7.65 3.52 28.41
CA LYS A 318 6.76 2.39 28.16
C LYS A 318 6.35 2.34 26.68
N PRO A 319 6.11 1.16 26.08
CA PRO A 319 5.68 1.06 24.69
C PRO A 319 4.37 1.82 24.49
N LEU A 320 4.39 2.84 23.61
CA LEU A 320 3.24 3.69 23.26
C LEU A 320 2.01 2.89 22.80
N TYR A 321 2.26 1.69 22.27
CA TYR A 321 1.27 0.79 21.67
C TYR A 321 0.88 -0.39 22.58
N GLY A 322 1.44 -0.49 23.80
CA GLY A 322 1.18 -1.59 24.75
C GLY A 322 1.54 -2.99 24.25
N ARG A 323 2.18 -3.10 23.08
CA ARG A 323 2.50 -4.34 22.35
C ARG A 323 3.88 -4.23 21.68
N PRO A 324 4.53 -5.35 21.32
CA PRO A 324 5.76 -5.33 20.54
C PRO A 324 5.55 -4.62 19.20
N HIS A 325 6.59 -3.93 18.71
CA HIS A 325 6.55 -3.32 17.38
C HIS A 325 6.44 -4.42 16.31
N TYR A 326 5.72 -4.17 15.21
CA TYR A 326 5.50 -5.18 14.17
C TYR A 326 6.80 -5.77 13.59
N SER A 327 7.90 -5.02 13.68
CA SER A 327 9.23 -5.47 13.24
C SER A 327 9.79 -6.65 14.03
N SER A 328 9.30 -6.91 15.24
CA SER A 328 9.72 -8.05 16.07
C SER A 328 8.74 -9.22 16.05
N LEU A 329 7.65 -9.12 15.29
CA LEU A 329 6.61 -10.16 15.21
C LEU A 329 6.95 -11.19 14.11
N ASN A 330 6.65 -12.46 14.38
CA ASN A 330 6.74 -13.57 13.41
C ASN A 330 5.41 -14.33 13.27
N SER A 331 4.31 -13.76 13.76
CA SER A 331 2.97 -14.29 13.55
C SER A 331 2.50 -14.06 12.10
N ASP A 332 1.46 -14.74 11.68
CA ASP A 332 0.86 -14.47 10.37
C ASP A 332 0.29 -13.05 10.33
N LEU A 333 0.54 -12.35 9.23
CA LEU A 333 0.03 -11.00 8.99
C LEU A 333 -1.47 -11.01 8.70
N ILE A 334 -1.93 -12.05 7.99
CA ILE A 334 -3.31 -12.21 7.58
C ILE A 334 -3.86 -13.48 8.24
N LEU A 335 -4.93 -13.31 9.01
CA LEU A 335 -5.69 -14.39 9.63
C LEU A 335 -6.55 -15.08 8.56
N LYS A 336 -6.66 -16.41 8.63
CA LYS A 336 -7.53 -17.17 7.71
C LYS A 336 -8.97 -16.67 7.86
N ARG A 337 -9.68 -16.55 6.73
CA ARG A 337 -11.12 -16.30 6.74
C ARG A 337 -11.79 -17.39 7.59
N PRO A 338 -12.64 -17.04 8.57
CA PRO A 338 -13.41 -18.04 9.31
C PRO A 338 -14.29 -18.87 8.38
#